data_AF-A0A945BEH4-F1
#
_entry.id   AF-A0A945BEH4-F1
#
_cell.length_a   1.000
_cell.length_b   1.000
_cell.length_c   1.000
_cell.angle_alpha   90.00
_cell.angle_beta   90.00
_cell.angle_gamma   90.00
#
_symmetry.space_group_name_H-M   'P 1'
#
loop_
_entity.id
_entity.type
_entity.pdbx_description
1 polymer ?
#
loop_
_entity_poly.entity_id
_entity_poly.type
_entity_poly.pdbx_seq_one_letter_code
_entity_poly.pdbx_strand_id
1 'polypeptide(L)'
;MKLFNNRLRSFERGYLAFLMIAMTTTCFSLPVTQDRESPIAIVIHGGAGTINRELMSDEMEKKYREVLKEAIDSGYQILKNDGSSTDAIIATITILEDSPLFNAGHGAVFNHDGNIELDASIMQGSDLNAGAVAAV
;
A
#
# COMPACT_ATOMS: atom_id res chain seq x y z
N MET A 1 25.31 -58.77 -48.78
CA MET A 1 24.59 -58.61 -47.49
C MET A 1 25.01 -57.38 -46.64
N LYS A 2 25.69 -56.36 -47.20
CA LYS A 2 26.02 -55.10 -46.47
C LYS A 2 25.18 -53.89 -46.90
N LEU A 3 24.59 -53.92 -48.10
CA LEU A 3 23.81 -52.81 -48.65
C LEU A 3 22.39 -52.69 -48.08
N PHE A 4 21.79 -53.80 -47.63
CA PHE A 4 20.44 -53.81 -47.05
C PHE A 4 20.41 -53.20 -45.63
N ASN A 5 21.47 -53.43 -44.84
CA ASN A 5 21.58 -52.95 -43.45
C ASN A 5 21.79 -51.43 -43.35
N ASN A 6 22.37 -50.80 -44.39
CA ASN A 6 22.57 -49.35 -44.42
C ASN A 6 21.29 -48.57 -44.77
N ARG A 7 20.34 -49.17 -45.50
CA ARG A 7 19.04 -48.54 -45.79
C ARG A 7 18.11 -48.52 -44.57
N LEU A 8 18.10 -49.58 -43.75
CA LEU A 8 17.33 -49.64 -42.51
C LEU A 8 17.82 -48.62 -41.46
N ARG A 9 19.14 -48.47 -41.30
CA ARG A 9 19.72 -47.47 -40.37
C ARG A 9 19.53 -46.01 -40.81
N SER A 10 19.39 -45.74 -42.10
CA SER A 10 19.10 -44.40 -42.62
C SER A 10 17.65 -43.98 -42.38
N PHE A 11 16.73 -44.96 -42.35
CA PHE A 11 15.30 -44.70 -42.16
C PHE A 11 14.97 -44.41 -40.69
N GLU A 12 15.57 -45.15 -39.75
CA GLU A 12 15.38 -44.90 -38.30
C GLU A 12 15.98 -43.56 -37.83
N ARG A 13 17.08 -43.12 -38.45
CA ARG A 13 17.70 -41.82 -38.14
C ARG A 13 16.87 -40.63 -38.64
N GLY A 14 16.12 -40.80 -39.73
CA GLY A 14 15.22 -39.77 -40.26
C GLY A 14 13.99 -39.56 -39.38
N TYR A 15 13.40 -40.66 -38.87
CA TYR A 15 12.23 -40.61 -37.99
C TYR A 15 12.54 -40.02 -36.60
N LEU A 16 13.70 -40.35 -36.02
CA LEU A 16 14.13 -39.77 -34.74
C LEU A 16 14.41 -38.25 -34.84
N ALA A 17 14.93 -37.78 -35.97
CA ALA A 17 15.18 -36.36 -36.20
C ALA A 17 13.89 -35.56 -36.41
N PHE A 18 12.87 -36.17 -37.03
CA PHE A 18 11.56 -35.52 -37.23
C PHE A 18 10.74 -35.40 -35.93
N LEU A 19 10.85 -36.39 -35.02
CA LEU A 19 10.18 -36.36 -33.72
C LEU A 19 10.77 -35.31 -32.76
N MET A 20 12.07 -35.01 -32.88
CA MET A 20 12.75 -33.97 -32.08
C MET A 20 12.35 -32.54 -32.49
N ILE A 21 12.01 -32.32 -33.76
CA ILE A 21 11.65 -30.98 -34.27
C ILE A 21 10.22 -30.59 -33.88
N ALA A 22 9.28 -31.55 -33.84
CA ALA A 22 7.89 -31.30 -33.47
C ALA A 22 7.68 -30.95 -31.98
N MET A 23 8.67 -31.19 -31.12
CA MET A 23 8.58 -30.97 -29.67
C MET A 23 9.11 -29.59 -29.21
N THR A 24 9.56 -28.74 -30.14
CA THR A 24 10.20 -27.45 -29.81
C THR A 24 9.34 -26.20 -30.01
N THR A 25 8.13 -26.31 -30.58
CA THR A 25 7.31 -25.15 -30.99
C THR A 25 6.13 -24.80 -30.10
N THR A 26 5.98 -25.38 -28.90
CA THR A 26 4.93 -24.96 -27.94
C THR A 26 5.48 -24.83 -26.53
N CYS A 27 6.52 -24.03 -26.35
CA CYS A 27 6.66 -23.27 -25.11
C CYS A 27 5.82 -21.99 -25.26
N PHE A 28 4.50 -22.11 -25.04
CA PHE A 28 3.72 -20.94 -24.66
C PHE A 28 4.21 -20.54 -23.27
N SER A 29 5.01 -19.48 -23.20
CA SER A 29 5.26 -18.79 -21.94
C SER A 29 3.92 -18.28 -21.43
N LEU A 30 3.33 -18.98 -20.45
CA LEU A 30 2.30 -18.37 -19.63
C LEU A 30 2.92 -17.07 -19.07
N PRO A 31 2.24 -15.92 -19.18
CA PRO A 31 2.65 -14.77 -18.41
C PRO A 31 2.52 -15.21 -16.95
N VAL A 32 3.66 -15.44 -16.29
CA VAL A 32 3.71 -15.47 -14.84
C VAL A 32 3.33 -14.05 -14.46
N THR A 33 2.06 -13.85 -14.10
CA THR A 33 1.68 -12.65 -13.35
C THR A 33 2.50 -12.78 -12.08
N GLN A 34 3.54 -11.95 -11.95
CA GLN A 34 4.14 -11.76 -10.65
C GLN A 34 3.08 -11.00 -9.87
N ASP A 35 2.25 -11.75 -9.16
CA ASP A 35 1.44 -11.23 -8.09
C ASP A 35 2.39 -10.80 -6.98
N ARG A 36 3.08 -9.67 -7.22
CA ARG A 36 3.70 -8.94 -6.12
C ARG A 36 2.55 -8.23 -5.45
N GLU A 37 1.79 -8.95 -4.63
CA GLU A 37 1.11 -8.32 -3.52
C GLU A 37 2.21 -7.68 -2.68
N SER A 38 2.56 -6.44 -3.04
CA SER A 38 3.42 -5.62 -2.20
C SER A 38 2.57 -5.34 -0.97
N PRO A 39 2.97 -5.78 0.23
CA PRO A 39 2.15 -5.61 1.40
C PRO A 39 1.89 -4.12 1.61
N ILE A 40 0.61 -3.74 1.64
CA ILE A 40 0.20 -2.37 1.95
C ILE A 40 0.44 -2.10 3.43
N ALA A 41 0.95 -0.92 3.74
CA ALA A 41 1.15 -0.44 5.10
C ALA A 41 0.69 1.02 5.20
N ILE A 42 0.04 1.34 6.31
CA ILE A 42 -0.37 2.68 6.67
C ILE A 42 -0.03 2.90 8.15
N VAL A 43 0.46 4.09 8.46
CA VAL A 43 0.88 4.49 9.81
C VAL A 43 0.33 5.88 10.09
N ILE A 44 -0.13 6.10 11.31
CA ILE A 44 -0.67 7.39 11.78
C ILE A 44 -0.06 7.78 13.12
N HIS A 45 -0.13 9.06 13.47
CA HIS A 45 0.16 9.54 14.82
C HIS A 45 -0.87 10.58 15.25
N GLY A 46 -1.14 10.66 16.55
CA GLY A 46 -1.95 11.72 17.18
C GLY A 46 -1.13 12.85 17.81
N GLY A 47 0.18 12.89 17.56
CA GLY A 47 1.14 13.81 18.19
C GLY A 47 2.04 13.11 19.21
N ALA A 48 3.19 13.71 19.48
CA ALA A 48 4.18 13.25 20.45
C ALA A 48 4.57 14.40 21.39
N GLY A 49 5.02 14.07 22.60
CA GLY A 49 5.40 15.07 23.60
C GLY A 49 5.33 14.52 25.02
N THR A 50 5.09 15.41 25.99
CA THR A 50 4.96 15.05 27.39
C THR A 50 3.59 14.43 27.67
N ILE A 51 3.44 13.14 27.36
CA ILE A 51 2.27 12.34 27.71
C ILE A 51 2.53 11.72 29.09
N ASN A 52 2.03 12.36 30.15
CA ASN A 52 2.20 11.83 31.50
C ASN A 52 1.20 10.68 31.71
N ARG A 53 1.73 9.45 31.86
CA ARG A 53 0.93 8.25 32.12
C ARG A 53 0.06 8.38 33.37
N GLU A 54 0.53 9.09 34.38
CA GLU A 54 -0.20 9.29 35.64
C GLU A 54 -1.46 10.15 35.48
N LEU A 55 -1.50 11.01 34.45
CA LEU A 55 -2.64 11.86 34.14
C LEU A 55 -3.59 11.20 33.11
N MET A 56 -3.23 10.04 32.58
CA MET A 56 -4.02 9.31 31.59
C MET A 56 -4.89 8.26 32.28
N SER A 57 -6.19 8.54 32.39
CA SER A 57 -7.14 7.52 32.83
C SER A 57 -7.33 6.43 31.76
N ASP A 58 -7.69 5.22 32.19
CA ASP A 58 -7.99 4.12 31.26
C ASP A 58 -9.13 4.48 30.30
N GLU A 59 -10.11 5.25 30.76
CA GLU A 59 -11.19 5.75 29.91
C GLU A 59 -10.68 6.72 28.83
N MET A 60 -9.80 7.64 29.20
CA MET A 60 -9.21 8.59 28.25
C MET A 60 -8.34 7.87 27.24
N GLU A 61 -7.48 6.94 27.68
CA GLU A 61 -6.68 6.11 26.78
C GLU A 61 -7.57 5.32 25.81
N LYS A 62 -8.67 4.74 26.31
CA LYS A 62 -9.62 4.01 25.48
C LYS A 62 -10.19 4.90 24.37
N LYS A 63 -10.61 6.13 24.69
CA LYS A 63 -11.11 7.10 23.71
C LYS A 63 -10.07 7.43 22.64
N TYR A 64 -8.82 7.68 23.02
CA TYR A 64 -7.73 7.90 22.06
C TYR A 64 -7.54 6.69 21.14
N ARG A 65 -7.52 5.48 21.69
CA ARG A 65 -7.34 4.24 20.92
C ARG A 65 -8.49 3.96 19.98
N GLU A 66 -9.72 4.28 20.38
CA GLU A 66 -10.91 4.13 19.54
C GLU A 66 -10.82 5.02 18.31
N VAL A 67 -10.51 6.31 18.47
CA VAL A 67 -10.40 7.23 17.32
C VAL A 67 -9.19 6.89 16.44
N LEU A 68 -8.04 6.54 17.02
CA LEU A 68 -6.89 6.08 16.23
C LEU A 68 -7.22 4.83 15.42
N LYS A 69 -7.98 3.89 16.02
CA LYS A 69 -8.43 2.69 15.34
C LYS A 69 -9.40 3.01 14.20
N GLU A 70 -10.36 3.89 14.45
CA GLU A 70 -11.31 4.34 13.42
C GLU A 70 -10.58 4.99 12.23
N ALA A 71 -9.67 5.92 12.52
CA ALA A 71 -8.89 6.64 11.51
C ALA A 71 -8.02 5.70 10.66
N ILE A 72 -7.29 4.78 11.29
CA ILE A 72 -6.42 3.83 10.56
C ILE A 72 -7.23 2.80 9.78
N ASP A 73 -8.33 2.31 10.33
CA ASP A 73 -9.19 1.33 9.66
C ASP A 73 -9.81 1.95 8.40
N SER A 74 -10.23 3.22 8.47
CA SER A 74 -10.78 3.97 7.32
C SER A 74 -9.80 4.01 6.14
N GLY A 75 -8.58 4.49 6.35
CA GLY A 75 -7.56 4.55 5.30
C GLY A 75 -7.12 3.16 4.83
N TYR A 76 -7.01 2.19 5.75
CA TYR A 76 -6.63 0.83 5.40
C TYR A 76 -7.69 0.14 4.51
N GLN A 77 -8.98 0.35 4.76
CA GLN A 77 -10.03 -0.20 3.87
C GLN A 77 -9.94 0.38 2.46
N ILE A 78 -9.60 1.66 2.30
CA ILE A 78 -9.41 2.27 0.98
C ILE A 78 -8.25 1.59 0.25
N LEU A 79 -7.09 1.46 0.89
CA LEU A 79 -5.92 0.79 0.30
C LEU A 79 -6.20 -0.68 -0.05
N LYS A 80 -6.92 -1.40 0.83
CA LYS A 80 -7.28 -2.80 0.63
C LYS A 80 -8.20 -3.01 -0.57
N ASN A 81 -8.99 -1.99 -0.93
CA ASN A 81 -9.93 -2.03 -2.06
C ASN A 81 -9.36 -1.33 -3.30
N ASP A 82 -8.03 -1.35 -3.48
CA ASP A 82 -7.30 -0.74 -4.60
C ASP A 82 -7.51 0.78 -4.75
N GLY A 83 -7.92 1.45 -3.67
CA GLY A 83 -8.02 2.90 -3.60
C GLY A 83 -6.66 3.59 -3.55
N SER A 84 -6.63 4.89 -3.87
CA SER A 84 -5.36 5.62 -3.90
C SER A 84 -4.81 5.88 -2.50
N SER A 85 -3.49 6.00 -2.38
CA SER A 85 -2.85 6.41 -1.11
C SER A 85 -3.30 7.80 -0.66
N THR A 86 -3.60 8.69 -1.62
CA THR A 86 -4.09 10.05 -1.35
C THR A 86 -5.47 10.01 -0.70
N ASP A 87 -6.40 9.22 -1.24
CA ASP A 87 -7.73 9.06 -0.65
C ASP A 87 -7.65 8.41 0.74
N ALA A 88 -6.77 7.43 0.90
CA ALA A 88 -6.56 6.74 2.17
C ALA A 88 -6.07 7.71 3.26
N ILE A 89 -5.05 8.53 2.99
CA ILE A 89 -4.55 9.49 3.99
C ILE A 89 -5.56 10.60 4.25
N ILE A 90 -6.30 11.08 3.24
CA ILE A 90 -7.35 12.10 3.42
C ILE A 90 -8.43 11.57 4.37
N ALA A 91 -8.97 10.38 4.10
CA ALA A 91 -10.00 9.79 4.95
C ALA A 91 -9.52 9.56 6.40
N THR A 92 -8.25 9.18 6.56
CA THR A 92 -7.64 9.00 7.87
C THR A 92 -7.43 10.32 8.63
N ILE A 93 -6.87 11.35 8.00
CA ILE A 93 -6.58 12.63 8.69
C ILE A 93 -7.86 13.40 9.02
N THR A 94 -8.90 13.32 8.18
CA THR A 94 -10.19 13.98 8.47
C THR A 94 -10.80 13.48 9.77
N ILE A 95 -10.74 12.17 10.05
CA ILE A 95 -11.22 11.61 11.33
C ILE A 95 -10.40 12.15 12.52
N LEU A 96 -9.09 12.34 12.34
CA LEU A 96 -8.24 12.92 13.39
C LEU A 96 -8.53 14.40 13.60
N GLU A 97 -8.75 15.18 12.53
CA GLU A 97 -9.08 16.61 12.57
C GLU A 97 -10.47 16.88 13.16
N ASP A 98 -11.45 16.02 12.90
CA ASP A 98 -12.81 16.16 13.46
C ASP A 98 -12.87 15.84 14.96
N SER A 99 -11.88 15.09 15.46
CA SER A 99 -11.82 14.68 16.85
C SER A 99 -11.26 15.79 17.74
N PRO A 100 -11.95 16.17 18.83
CA PRO A 100 -11.44 17.15 19.78
C PRO A 100 -10.26 16.60 20.64
N LEU A 101 -9.89 15.34 20.46
CA LEU A 101 -8.80 14.71 21.23
C LEU A 101 -7.42 15.01 20.67
N PHE A 102 -7.31 15.37 19.39
CA PHE A 102 -6.03 15.61 18.74
C PHE A 102 -5.84 17.09 18.45
N ASN A 103 -4.60 17.56 18.57
CA ASN A 103 -4.26 18.94 18.24
C ASN A 103 -4.17 19.13 16.71
N ALA A 104 -5.33 19.09 16.06
CA ALA A 104 -5.56 19.38 14.65
C ALA A 104 -7.04 19.67 14.47
N GLY A 105 -7.41 20.49 13.48
CA GLY A 105 -8.81 20.80 13.18
C GLY A 105 -9.60 21.26 14.41
N HIS A 106 -10.62 20.49 14.81
CA HIS A 106 -11.53 20.78 15.91
C HIS A 106 -10.84 20.80 17.29
N GLY A 107 -9.82 19.96 17.51
CA GLY A 107 -9.08 19.89 18.77
C GLY A 107 -7.88 20.84 18.86
N ALA A 108 -7.77 21.79 17.94
CA ALA A 108 -6.62 22.69 17.85
C ALA A 108 -6.41 23.54 19.10
N VAL A 109 -5.15 23.78 19.42
CA VAL A 109 -4.73 24.65 20.53
C VAL A 109 -4.75 26.12 20.13
N PHE A 110 -4.87 26.99 21.13
CA PHE A 110 -4.85 28.43 20.96
C PHE A 110 -3.43 28.98 20.77
N ASN A 111 -3.31 30.01 19.94
CA ASN A 111 -2.12 30.85 19.88
C ASN A 111 -2.08 31.83 21.08
N HIS A 112 -1.04 32.66 21.15
CA HIS A 112 -0.85 33.60 22.26
C HIS A 112 -2.00 34.60 22.43
N ASP A 113 -2.66 34.96 21.33
CA ASP A 113 -3.78 35.91 21.29
C ASP A 113 -5.14 35.23 21.57
N GLY A 114 -5.15 33.92 21.81
CA GLY A 114 -6.38 33.15 22.04
C GLY A 114 -7.15 32.79 20.76
N ASN A 115 -6.52 32.89 19.59
CA ASN A 115 -7.10 32.48 18.30
C ASN A 115 -6.66 31.06 17.91
N ILE A 116 -7.33 30.48 16.91
CA ILE A 116 -6.95 29.23 16.27
C ILE A 116 -6.35 29.56 14.90
N GLU A 117 -5.18 29.00 14.61
CA GLU A 117 -4.50 29.11 13.33
C GLU A 117 -4.01 27.70 12.97
N LEU A 118 -4.40 27.22 11.79
CA LEU A 118 -4.15 25.83 11.38
C LEU A 118 -3.14 25.74 10.22
N ASP A 119 -2.33 24.69 10.27
CA ASP A 119 -1.39 24.32 9.22
C ASP A 119 -1.68 22.88 8.75
N ALA A 120 -1.59 22.63 7.44
CA ALA A 120 -1.72 21.30 6.87
C ALA A 120 -0.90 21.17 5.58
N SER A 121 -0.43 19.95 5.28
CA SER A 121 0.26 19.65 4.02
C SER A 121 0.00 18.22 3.56
N ILE A 122 0.08 17.99 2.26
CA ILE A 122 -0.09 16.69 1.62
C ILE A 122 0.88 16.54 0.43
N MET A 123 1.36 15.33 0.18
CA MET A 123 2.28 15.02 -0.92
C MET A 123 1.92 13.68 -1.57
N GLN A 124 1.94 13.66 -2.90
CA GLN A 124 1.82 12.43 -3.69
C GLN A 124 3.22 11.95 -4.06
N GLY A 125 3.57 10.74 -3.61
CA GLY A 125 4.92 10.18 -3.82
C GLY A 125 5.20 9.76 -5.27
N SER A 126 4.16 9.52 -6.08
CA SER A 126 4.28 9.04 -7.46
C SER A 126 4.86 10.08 -8.43
N ASP A 127 4.52 11.35 -8.23
CA ASP A 127 4.89 12.47 -9.11
C ASP A 127 5.51 13.66 -8.36
N LEU A 128 5.68 13.52 -7.04
CA LEU A 128 6.21 14.54 -6.14
C LEU A 128 5.34 15.79 -6.03
N ASN A 129 4.08 15.75 -6.48
CA ASN A 129 3.17 16.86 -6.35
C ASN A 129 2.79 17.06 -4.87
N ALA A 130 2.74 18.31 -4.42
CA ALA A 130 2.50 18.65 -3.01
C ALA A 130 1.70 19.95 -2.88
N GLY A 131 0.97 20.09 -1.77
CA GLY A 131 0.22 21.29 -1.41
C GLY A 131 0.23 21.51 0.09
N ALA A 132 0.12 22.77 0.51
CA ALA A 132 0.08 23.16 1.91
C ALA A 132 -0.73 24.43 2.13
N VAL A 133 -1.24 24.58 3.34
CA VAL A 133 -1.84 25.80 3.89
C VAL A 133 -1.21 26.07 5.26
N ALA A 134 -1.14 27.33 5.65
CA ALA A 134 -0.62 27.73 6.95
C ALA A 134 -1.35 28.95 7.49
N ALA A 135 -1.53 29.01 8.80
CA ALA A 135 -2.23 30.06 9.54
C ALA A 135 -3.59 30.43 8.94
N VAL A 136 -4.40 29.41 8.56
CA VAL A 136 -5.79 29.59 8.10
C VAL A 136 -6.80 29.62 9.24
#